data_AF-A0A7Y2V8Z4-F1
#
_entry.id   AF-A0A7Y2V8Z4-F1
#
_cell.length_a   1.000
_cell.length_b   1.000
_cell.length_c   1.000
_cell.angle_alpha   90.00
_cell.angle_beta   90.00
_cell.angle_gamma   90.00
#
_symmetry.space_group_name_H-M   'P 1'
#
loop_
_entity.id
_entity.type
_entity.pdbx_description
1 polymer ?
#
loop_
_entity_poly.entity_id
_entity_poly.type
_entity_poly.pdbx_seq_one_letter_code
_entity_poly.pdbx_strand_id
1 'polypeptide(L)'
;MKNYILIALVVITLVFASCEQPQDPFLIQKQNVGMLTDSTQVRELKTIYKNDSVVKFIGGDEFTGGINTIDIYEKGGEKLLELTPSQTLDSTAVIENIRIMDDRFKTEKNLSLVSTFKDITDNYSI
;
A
#
# COMPACT_ATOMS: atom_id res chain seq x y z
N MET A 1 -38.05 11.26 -29.27
CA MET A 1 -36.62 11.24 -29.72
C MET A 1 -35.71 12.15 -28.87
N LYS A 2 -36.17 13.34 -28.45
CA LYS A 2 -35.40 14.30 -27.63
C LYS A 2 -34.99 13.78 -26.24
N ASN A 3 -35.79 12.89 -25.64
CA ASN A 3 -35.58 12.34 -24.30
C ASN A 3 -34.47 11.27 -24.27
N TYR A 4 -34.33 10.49 -25.35
CA TYR A 4 -33.27 9.47 -25.47
C TYR A 4 -31.89 10.10 -25.68
N ILE A 5 -31.84 11.27 -26.32
CA ILE A 5 -30.59 12.04 -26.51
C ILE A 5 -30.08 12.57 -25.16
N LEU A 6 -30.97 13.04 -24.28
CA LEU A 6 -30.61 13.49 -22.93
C LEU A 6 -30.09 12.34 -22.06
N ILE A 7 -30.72 11.16 -22.14
CA ILE A 7 -30.27 9.97 -21.40
C ILE A 7 -28.90 9.50 -21.91
N ALA A 8 -28.68 9.48 -23.22
CA ALA A 8 -27.40 9.12 -23.82
C ALA A 8 -26.27 10.09 -23.42
N LEU A 9 -26.57 11.39 -23.31
CA LEU A 9 -25.60 12.40 -22.88
C LEU A 9 -25.15 12.19 -21.42
N VAL A 10 -26.09 11.86 -20.52
CA VAL A 10 -25.80 11.58 -19.11
C VAL A 10 -24.97 10.30 -18.93
N VAL A 11 -25.27 9.26 -19.71
CA VAL A 11 -24.49 8.01 -19.69
C VAL A 11 -23.05 8.26 -20.18
N ILE A 12 -22.88 9.09 -21.22
CA ILE A 12 -21.55 9.44 -21.75
C ILE A 12 -20.73 10.23 -20.71
N THR A 13 -21.33 11.16 -19.97
CA THR A 13 -20.60 11.93 -18.94
C THR A 13 -20.18 11.07 -17.74
N LEU A 14 -20.94 10.02 -17.40
CA LEU A 14 -20.58 9.08 -16.33
C LEU A 14 -19.35 8.23 -16.69
N VAL A 15 -19.17 7.88 -17.97
CA VAL A 15 -18.02 7.09 -18.43
C VAL A 15 -16.71 7.89 -18.35
N PHE A 16 -16.75 9.20 -18.60
CA PHE A 16 -15.56 10.07 -18.49
C PHE A 16 -15.21 10.47 -17.06
N ALA A 17 -16.13 10.32 -16.10
CA ALA A 17 -15.87 10.60 -14.68
C ALA A 17 -15.05 9.51 -13.98
N SER A 18 -14.92 8.31 -14.59
CA SER A 18 -14.17 7.17 -14.00
C SER A 18 -12.69 7.17 -14.39
N CYS A 19 -12.07 8.35 -14.45
CA CYS A 19 -10.62 8.47 -14.63
C CYS A 19 -9.99 8.43 -13.23
N GLU A 20 -9.61 7.24 -12.77
CA GLU A 20 -8.78 7.11 -11.56
C GLU A 20 -7.46 7.85 -11.79
N GLN A 21 -7.22 8.87 -10.98
CA GLN A 21 -5.90 9.50 -10.92
C GLN A 21 -4.89 8.40 -10.51
N PRO A 22 -3.73 8.31 -11.18
CA PRO A 22 -2.71 7.35 -10.77
C PRO A 22 -2.32 7.64 -9.32
N GLN A 23 -2.59 6.70 -8.43
CA GLN A 23 -2.20 6.77 -7.03
C GLN A 23 -0.68 6.69 -6.94
N ASP A 24 -0.06 7.63 -6.21
CA ASP A 24 1.37 7.62 -5.99
C ASP A 24 1.76 6.39 -5.15
N PRO A 25 2.56 5.45 -5.69
CA PRO A 25 2.92 4.22 -4.98
C PRO A 25 3.81 4.46 -3.75
N PHE A 26 4.42 5.65 -3.62
CA PHE A 26 5.31 6.01 -2.53
C PHE A 26 4.69 6.99 -1.53
N LEU A 27 3.40 7.32 -1.66
CA LEU A 27 2.73 8.23 -0.73
C LEU A 27 2.20 7.49 0.50
N ILE A 28 2.50 8.02 1.69
CA ILE A 28 1.99 7.58 2.99
C ILE A 28 0.88 8.53 3.43
N GLN A 29 -0.33 7.99 3.61
CA GLN A 29 -1.49 8.71 4.10
C GLN A 29 -2.12 7.95 5.27
N LYS A 30 -3.12 8.56 5.92
CA LYS A 30 -3.75 8.00 7.12
C LYS A 30 -4.38 6.62 6.92
N GLN A 31 -4.87 6.33 5.72
CA GLN A 31 -5.67 5.13 5.40
C GLN A 31 -5.04 4.27 4.30
N ASN A 32 -3.87 4.68 3.79
CA ASN A 32 -3.18 3.97 2.73
C ASN A 32 -1.68 4.26 2.72
N VAL A 33 -0.92 3.27 2.28
CA VAL A 33 0.52 3.36 1.98
C VAL A 33 0.71 2.89 0.55
N GLY A 34 0.97 3.83 -0.36
CA GLY A 34 0.88 3.56 -1.79
C GLY A 34 -0.48 2.94 -2.11
N MET A 35 -0.45 1.77 -2.75
CA MET A 35 -1.64 1.00 -3.14
C MET A 35 -2.26 0.17 -2.01
N LEU A 36 -1.62 0.07 -0.84
CA LEU A 36 -2.13 -0.69 0.30
C LEU A 36 -3.14 0.14 1.09
N THR A 37 -4.25 -0.48 1.50
CA THR A 37 -5.31 0.12 2.33
C THR A 37 -5.60 -0.74 3.57
N ASP A 38 -6.38 -0.21 4.50
CA ASP A 38 -6.82 -0.91 5.72
C ASP A 38 -7.59 -2.23 5.45
N SER A 39 -8.11 -2.42 4.24
CA SER A 39 -8.84 -3.62 3.83
C SER A 39 -8.01 -4.59 3.00
N THR A 40 -6.75 -4.25 2.69
CA THR A 40 -5.92 -5.05 1.80
C THR A 40 -5.59 -6.40 2.43
N GLN A 41 -5.94 -7.47 1.72
CA GLN A 41 -5.70 -8.85 2.16
C GLN A 41 -4.38 -9.39 1.62
N VAL A 42 -3.80 -10.35 2.34
CA VAL A 42 -2.56 -11.04 1.94
C VAL A 42 -2.62 -11.64 0.53
N ARG A 43 -3.79 -12.14 0.09
CA ARG A 43 -3.98 -12.69 -1.27
C ARG A 43 -3.85 -11.64 -2.38
N GLU A 44 -4.13 -10.37 -2.07
CA GLU A 44 -4.17 -9.26 -3.04
C GLU A 44 -2.77 -8.71 -3.33
N LEU A 45 -1.81 -8.96 -2.43
CA LEU A 45 -0.41 -8.52 -2.59
C LEU A 45 0.21 -8.97 -3.91
N LYS A 46 -0.13 -10.17 -4.42
CA LYS A 46 0.38 -10.66 -5.72
C LYS A 46 -0.10 -9.81 -6.91
N THR A 47 -1.29 -9.21 -6.78
CA THR A 47 -1.87 -8.35 -7.81
C THR A 47 -1.33 -6.93 -7.70
N ILE A 48 -1.26 -6.41 -6.47
CA ILE A 48 -0.74 -5.07 -6.18
C ILE A 48 0.73 -4.96 -6.60
N TYR A 49 1.54 -5.94 -6.19
CA TYR A 49 2.97 -6.01 -6.43
C TYR A 49 3.32 -6.96 -7.58
N LYS A 50 2.52 -6.97 -8.66
CA LYS A 50 2.68 -7.89 -9.80
C LYS A 50 4.04 -7.80 -10.51
N ASN A 51 4.72 -6.66 -10.40
CA ASN A 51 6.02 -6.40 -11.02
C ASN A 51 7.20 -6.57 -10.05
N ASP A 52 6.89 -6.85 -8.78
CA ASP A 52 7.81 -6.87 -7.66
C ASP A 52 7.86 -8.29 -7.06
N SER A 53 8.83 -8.52 -6.18
CA SER A 53 8.98 -9.81 -5.52
C SER A 53 8.31 -9.78 -4.15
N VAL A 54 7.31 -10.66 -3.97
CA VAL A 54 6.60 -10.85 -2.70
C VAL A 54 7.15 -12.11 -2.02
N VAL A 55 7.93 -11.93 -0.96
CA VAL A 55 8.59 -13.01 -0.21
C VAL A 55 7.87 -13.21 1.11
N LYS A 56 7.33 -14.40 1.34
CA LYS A 56 6.70 -14.76 2.62
C LYS A 56 7.69 -15.53 3.46
N PHE A 57 8.00 -15.02 4.66
CA PHE A 57 8.74 -15.82 5.62
C PHE A 57 7.76 -16.77 6.33
N ILE A 58 8.01 -18.07 6.20
CA ILE A 58 7.29 -19.10 6.95
C ILE A 58 8.31 -19.66 7.93
N GLY A 59 8.28 -19.21 9.18
CA GLY A 59 9.11 -19.76 10.23
C GLY A 59 8.71 -21.23 10.47
N GLY A 60 9.55 -22.17 10.08
CA GLY A 60 9.34 -23.61 10.28
C GLY A 60 9.67 -24.10 11.69
N ASP A 61 10.01 -23.19 12.60
CA ASP A 61 10.41 -23.48 13.97
C ASP A 61 9.67 -22.51 14.90
N GLU A 62 8.53 -22.98 15.42
CA GLU A 62 7.68 -22.31 16.40
C GLU A 62 8.42 -21.96 17.72
N PHE A 63 9.66 -22.43 17.92
CA PHE A 63 10.48 -22.15 19.10
C PHE A 63 11.35 -20.90 18.96
N THR A 64 11.56 -20.37 17.74
CA THR A 64 12.37 -19.15 17.53
C THR A 64 11.59 -17.84 17.57
N GLY A 65 10.25 -17.90 17.72
CA GLY A 65 9.41 -16.70 17.73
C GLY A 65 9.50 -15.88 16.44
N GLY A 66 9.87 -16.51 15.32
CA GLY A 66 10.09 -15.85 14.04
C GLY A 66 8.88 -15.03 13.61
N ILE A 67 9.11 -13.74 13.39
CA ILE A 67 8.08 -12.81 12.92
C ILE A 67 7.64 -13.26 11.52
N ASN A 68 6.36 -13.59 11.35
CA ASN A 68 5.80 -14.01 10.07
C ASN A 68 5.51 -12.79 9.19
N THR A 69 6.57 -12.12 8.74
CA THR A 69 6.47 -10.98 7.84
C THR A 69 6.39 -11.41 6.38
N ILE A 70 5.83 -10.51 5.58
CA ILE A 70 5.85 -10.56 4.13
C ILE A 70 6.70 -9.40 3.65
N ASP A 71 7.81 -9.70 3.01
CA ASP A 71 8.72 -8.71 2.47
C ASP A 71 8.37 -8.42 1.01
N ILE A 72 8.39 -7.14 0.65
CA ILE A 72 8.20 -6.67 -0.73
C ILE A 72 9.52 -6.10 -1.22
N TYR A 73 10.00 -6.61 -2.36
CA TYR A 73 11.22 -6.13 -3.01
C TYR A 73 10.94 -5.63 -4.41
N GLU A 74 11.52 -4.51 -4.80
CA GLU A 74 11.52 -4.07 -6.20
C GLU A 74 12.29 -5.09 -7.06
N LYS A 75 12.01 -5.10 -8.37
CA LYS A 75 12.75 -5.92 -9.35
C LYS A 75 14.28 -5.77 -9.29
N GLY A 76 14.79 -4.64 -8.77
CA GLY A 76 16.22 -4.40 -8.55
C GLY A 76 16.81 -5.08 -7.31
N GLY A 77 15.99 -5.70 -6.45
CA GLY A 77 16.41 -6.34 -5.20
C GLY A 77 16.38 -5.43 -3.97
N GLU A 78 15.98 -4.18 -4.11
CA GLU A 78 15.79 -3.25 -3.00
C GLU A 78 14.52 -3.59 -2.21
N LYS A 79 14.62 -3.62 -0.88
CA LYS A 79 13.47 -3.93 0.00
C LYS A 79 12.61 -2.67 0.14
N LEU A 80 11.38 -2.74 -0.33
CA LEU A 80 10.41 -1.64 -0.27
C LEU A 80 9.71 -1.58 1.09
N LEU A 81 9.13 -2.72 1.49
CA LEU A 81 8.23 -2.80 2.63
C LEU A 81 8.42 -4.13 3.37
N GLU A 82 8.12 -4.11 4.66
CA GLU A 82 7.91 -5.30 5.48
C GLU A 82 6.50 -5.25 6.06
N LEU A 83 5.68 -6.23 5.69
CA LEU A 83 4.26 -6.28 6.01
C LEU A 83 4.00 -7.34 7.08
N THR A 84 3.24 -7.00 8.10
CA THR A 84 2.78 -7.95 9.11
C THR A 84 1.27 -8.16 8.95
N PRO A 85 0.81 -9.37 8.60
CA PRO A 85 -0.61 -9.69 8.55
C PRO A 85 -1.18 -9.88 9.96
N SER A 86 -2.46 -9.58 10.13
CA SER A 86 -3.17 -9.79 11.41
C SER A 86 -3.25 -11.26 11.83
N GLN A 87 -3.17 -12.18 10.86
CA GLN A 87 -3.07 -13.61 11.10
C GLN A 87 -2.03 -14.23 10.17
N THR A 88 -1.14 -15.02 10.77
CA THR A 88 -0.10 -15.76 10.06
C THR A 88 -0.73 -16.86 9.18
N LEU A 89 -0.16 -17.10 7.99
CA LEU A 89 -0.57 -18.15 7.05
C LEU A 89 -2.04 -18.08 6.57
N ASP A 90 -2.76 -17.01 6.87
CA ASP A 90 -4.10 -16.75 6.33
C ASP A 90 -4.02 -15.76 5.16
N SER A 91 -4.53 -16.19 3.99
CA SER A 91 -4.56 -15.36 2.79
C SER A 91 -5.63 -14.26 2.82
N THR A 92 -6.63 -14.41 3.68
CA THR A 92 -7.73 -13.45 3.88
C THR A 92 -7.45 -12.46 5.01
N ALA A 93 -6.39 -12.69 5.78
CA ALA A 93 -5.90 -11.74 6.78
C ALA A 93 -5.57 -10.40 6.14
N VAL A 94 -5.92 -9.33 6.84
CA VAL A 94 -5.58 -7.95 6.46
C VAL A 94 -4.17 -7.61 6.89
N ILE A 95 -3.54 -6.68 6.20
CA ILE A 95 -2.24 -6.13 6.62
C ILE A 95 -2.46 -5.21 7.82
N GLU A 96 -1.85 -5.54 8.95
CA GLU A 96 -2.01 -4.80 10.21
C GLU A 96 -0.90 -3.78 10.42
N ASN A 97 0.35 -4.15 10.12
CA ASN A 97 1.50 -3.26 10.25
C ASN A 97 2.30 -3.21 8.96
N ILE A 98 2.75 -2.00 8.63
CA ILE A 98 3.60 -1.72 7.47
C ILE A 98 4.85 -1.01 7.98
N ARG A 99 6.02 -1.61 7.75
CA ARG A 99 7.32 -0.97 7.98
C ARG A 99 7.89 -0.53 6.64
N ILE A 100 8.20 0.76 6.55
CA ILE A 100 8.82 1.38 5.39
C ILE A 100 10.31 1.09 5.40
N MET A 101 10.86 0.60 4.28
CA MET A 101 12.26 0.24 4.14
C MET A 101 12.99 1.04 3.04
N ASP A 102 12.26 1.84 2.27
CA ASP A 102 12.75 2.61 1.13
C ASP A 102 12.51 4.12 1.29
N ASP A 103 13.53 4.92 0.99
CA ASP A 103 13.54 6.38 1.22
C ASP A 103 12.62 7.16 0.27
N ARG A 104 12.13 6.55 -0.82
CA ARG A 104 11.18 7.17 -1.75
C ARG A 104 9.83 7.41 -1.07
N PHE A 105 9.48 6.60 -0.07
CA PHE A 105 8.22 6.75 0.64
C PHE A 105 8.16 8.03 1.48
N LYS A 106 7.08 8.80 1.30
CA LYS A 106 6.89 10.10 1.95
C LYS A 106 5.47 10.29 2.44
N THR A 107 5.31 10.94 3.59
CA THR A 107 3.99 11.43 4.00
C THR A 107 3.57 12.65 3.20
N GLU A 108 2.29 13.05 3.29
CA GLU A 108 1.79 14.31 2.73
C GLU A 108 2.55 15.56 3.25
N LYS A 109 3.24 15.44 4.39
CA LYS A 109 4.10 16.49 4.97
C LYS A 109 5.59 16.25 4.71
N ASN A 110 5.94 15.45 3.70
CA ASN A 110 7.31 15.13 3.28
C ASN A 110 8.17 14.40 4.33
N LEU A 111 7.58 13.73 5.32
CA LEU A 111 8.34 12.89 6.24
C LEU A 111 8.73 11.57 5.56
N SER A 112 9.99 11.16 5.70
CA SER A 112 10.58 9.95 5.12
C SER A 112 11.63 9.33 6.05
N LEU A 113 12.23 8.22 5.66
CA LEU A 113 13.32 7.56 6.41
C LEU A 113 14.55 8.44 6.63
N VAL A 114 14.81 9.40 5.74
CA VAL A 114 15.96 10.33 5.85
C VAL A 114 15.64 11.60 6.62
N SER A 115 14.41 11.74 7.13
CA SER A 115 14.00 12.91 7.89
C SER A 115 14.65 12.96 9.27
N THR A 116 14.96 14.17 9.72
CA THR A 116 15.51 14.40 11.06
C THR A 116 14.40 14.45 12.11
N PHE A 117 14.79 14.36 13.39
CA PHE A 117 13.85 14.59 14.49
C PHE A 117 13.20 15.98 14.42
N LYS A 118 13.94 17.00 13.94
CA LYS A 118 13.41 18.36 13.77
C LYS A 118 12.26 18.39 12.76
N ASP A 119 12.41 17.69 11.64
CA ASP A 119 11.39 17.62 10.60
C ASP A 119 10.08 17.01 11.15
N ILE A 120 10.18 16.05 12.07
CA ILE A 120 9.02 15.47 12.75
C ILE A 120 8.34 16.53 13.64
N THR A 121 9.10 17.18 14.52
CA THR A 121 8.55 18.15 15.48
C THR A 121 7.98 19.41 14.82
N ASP A 122 8.51 19.80 13.66
CA ASP A 122 8.01 20.96 12.90
C ASP A 122 6.67 20.66 12.22
N ASN A 123 6.43 19.40 11.84
CA ASN A 123 5.28 18.99 11.00
C ASN A 123 4.18 18.25 11.78
N TYR A 124 4.49 17.71 12.97
CA TYR A 124 3.59 16.88 13.76
C TYR A 124 3.66 17.24 15.24
N SER A 125 2.50 17.28 15.89
CA SER A 125 2.42 17.35 17.35
C SER A 125 2.69 15.96 17.93
N ILE A 126 3.66 15.89 18.84
CA ILE A 126 4.09 14.68 19.55
C ILE A 126 3.69 14.82 21.01
#